data_AF-A0A945YXZ9-F1
#
_entry.id   AF-A0A945YXZ9-F1
#
_cell.length_a   1.000
_cell.length_b   1.000
_cell.length_c   1.000
_cell.angle_alpha   90.00
_cell.angle_beta   90.00
_cell.angle_gamma   90.00
#
_symmetry.space_group_name_H-M   'P 1'
#
loop_
_entity.id
_entity.type
_entity.pdbx_description
1 polymer ?
#
loop_
_entity_poly.entity_id
_entity_poly.type
_entity_poly.pdbx_seq_one_letter_code
_entity_poly.pdbx_strand_id
1 'polypeptide(L)'
;AEAKPMVVQNRCFANRGWDREVRDFCNANQITYEGFSLLTANPFVMQNPEVRSIARGLERTPEQVVFRFAMQAGMTPLTGTTSEQHMKEDLQVLDFELKDDDVQLIEAITG
;
A
#
# COMPACT_ATOMS: atom_id res chain seq x y z
N ALA A 1 -30.47 -9.24 -6.69
CA ALA A 1 -29.42 -8.92 -7.69
C ALA A 1 -28.31 -9.94 -7.52
N GLU A 2 -27.91 -10.66 -8.58
CA GLU A 2 -26.99 -11.82 -8.52
C GLU A 2 -25.61 -11.53 -9.11
N ALA A 3 -25.15 -10.28 -9.11
CA ALA A 3 -23.81 -9.94 -9.58
C ALA A 3 -22.85 -9.79 -8.38
N LYS A 4 -21.77 -10.58 -8.36
CA LYS A 4 -20.69 -10.39 -7.38
C LYS A 4 -19.98 -9.05 -7.64
N PRO A 5 -19.55 -8.32 -6.60
CA PRO A 5 -18.72 -7.14 -6.79
C PRO A 5 -17.39 -7.54 -7.44
N MET A 6 -16.86 -6.67 -8.31
CA MET A 6 -15.54 -6.86 -8.93
C MET A 6 -14.43 -6.15 -8.15
N VAL A 7 -14.81 -5.11 -7.39
CA VAL A 7 -13.89 -4.27 -6.63
C VAL A 7 -14.49 -4.00 -5.25
N VAL A 8 -13.65 -4.09 -4.22
CA VAL A 8 -13.92 -3.54 -2.88
C VAL A 8 -12.92 -2.42 -2.67
N GLN A 9 -13.42 -1.19 -2.52
CA GLN A 9 -12.60 0.00 -2.30
C GLN A 9 -12.77 0.49 -0.86
N ASN A 10 -11.72 0.40 -0.05
CA ASN A 10 -11.74 0.73 1.37
C ASN A 10 -10.66 1.74 1.74
N ARG A 11 -10.95 2.51 2.79
CA ARG A 11 -9.91 3.27 3.49
C ARG A 11 -9.07 2.29 4.29
N CYS A 12 -7.79 2.18 3.96
CA CYS A 12 -6.92 1.16 4.54
C CYS A 12 -6.04 1.73 5.65
N PHE A 13 -6.07 1.10 6.82
CA PHE A 13 -5.35 1.54 8.02
C PHE A 13 -4.29 0.51 8.44
N ALA A 14 -3.05 0.95 8.59
CA ALA A 14 -1.92 0.14 9.04
C ALA A 14 -2.14 -0.42 10.45
N ASN A 15 -2.70 0.39 11.36
CA ASN A 15 -3.06 -0.04 12.72
C ASN A 15 -4.20 -1.07 12.81
N ARG A 16 -4.80 -1.43 11.68
CA ARG A 16 -5.77 -2.52 11.54
C ARG A 16 -5.22 -3.66 10.67
N GLY A 17 -3.90 -3.77 10.57
CA GLY A 17 -3.23 -4.82 9.80
C GLY A 17 -3.45 -4.70 8.29
N TRP A 18 -3.61 -3.46 7.80
CA TRP A 18 -3.80 -3.17 6.38
C TRP A 18 -4.94 -4.00 5.74
N ASP A 19 -6.06 -4.18 6.45
CA ASP A 19 -7.23 -4.92 5.98
C ASP A 19 -6.91 -6.37 5.53
N ARG A 20 -5.91 -7.05 6.13
CA ARG A 20 -5.46 -8.40 5.72
C ARG A 20 -6.61 -9.39 5.48
N GLU A 21 -7.51 -9.53 6.43
CA GLU A 21 -8.65 -10.46 6.31
C GLU A 21 -9.58 -10.11 5.13
N VAL A 22 -9.78 -8.82 4.85
CA VAL A 22 -10.60 -8.35 3.72
C VAL A 22 -9.87 -8.59 2.40
N ARG A 23 -8.56 -8.35 2.35
CA ARG A 23 -7.72 -8.65 1.17
C ARG A 23 -7.73 -10.14 0.84
N ASP A 24 -7.56 -10.99 1.85
CA ASP A 24 -7.59 -12.44 1.69
C ASP A 24 -8.95 -12.92 1.18
N PHE A 25 -10.04 -12.38 1.76
CA PHE A 25 -11.40 -12.65 1.27
C PHE A 25 -11.59 -12.20 -0.18
N CYS A 26 -11.13 -11.00 -0.53
CA CYS A 26 -11.23 -10.46 -1.89
C CYS A 26 -10.46 -11.35 -2.87
N ASN A 27 -9.21 -11.69 -2.56
CA ASN A 27 -8.38 -12.57 -3.38
C ASN A 27 -9.03 -13.94 -3.60
N ALA A 28 -9.54 -14.58 -2.52
CA ALA A 28 -10.21 -15.88 -2.60
C ALA A 28 -11.48 -15.86 -3.47
N ASN A 29 -12.13 -14.69 -3.62
CA ASN A 29 -13.35 -14.52 -4.41
C ASN A 29 -13.11 -13.85 -5.78
N GLN A 30 -11.85 -13.63 -6.16
CA GLN A 30 -11.46 -12.92 -7.38
C GLN A 30 -12.07 -11.52 -7.46
N ILE A 31 -11.99 -10.80 -6.34
CA ILE A 31 -12.39 -9.40 -6.17
C ILE A 31 -11.09 -8.59 -6.02
N THR A 32 -10.96 -7.50 -6.76
CA THR A 32 -9.84 -6.57 -6.56
C THR A 32 -10.06 -5.77 -5.29
N TYR A 33 -9.08 -5.74 -4.40
CA TYR A 33 -9.08 -4.82 -3.27
C TYR A 33 -8.37 -3.51 -3.66
N GLU A 34 -9.07 -2.37 -3.55
CA GLU A 34 -8.52 -1.04 -3.77
C GLU A 34 -8.38 -0.29 -2.45
N GLY A 35 -7.14 0.06 -2.08
CA GLY A 35 -6.85 0.79 -0.84
C GLY A 35 -6.68 2.29 -1.09
N PHE A 36 -7.49 3.13 -0.46
CA PHE A 36 -7.33 4.59 -0.49
C PHE A 36 -6.88 5.18 0.85
N SER A 37 -6.36 6.41 0.81
CA SER A 37 -5.73 7.09 1.95
C SER A 37 -4.54 6.35 2.56
N LEU A 38 -3.84 5.51 1.80
CA LEU A 38 -2.70 4.71 2.27
C LEU A 38 -1.61 5.57 2.96
N LEU A 39 -1.43 6.82 2.51
CA LEU A 39 -0.47 7.76 3.10
C LEU A 39 -1.11 8.58 4.24
N THR A 40 -2.22 9.28 3.95
CA THR A 40 -2.82 10.27 4.85
C THR A 40 -3.55 9.66 6.04
N ALA A 41 -4.01 8.41 5.95
CA ALA A 41 -4.55 7.67 7.08
C ALA A 41 -3.45 7.05 7.97
N ASN A 42 -2.22 6.95 7.46
CA ASN A 42 -1.11 6.24 8.10
C ASN A 42 0.15 7.12 8.24
N PRO A 43 0.06 8.38 8.74
CA PRO A 43 1.20 9.30 8.77
C PRO A 43 2.37 8.79 9.64
N PHE A 44 2.08 7.97 10.66
CA PHE A 44 3.10 7.35 11.50
C PHE A 44 3.96 6.34 10.73
N VAL A 45 3.43 5.71 9.67
CA VAL A 45 4.19 4.80 8.81
C VAL A 45 5.25 5.58 8.02
N MET A 46 4.95 6.80 7.54
CA MET A 46 5.92 7.66 6.86
C MET A 46 7.06 8.14 7.78
N GLN A 47 6.81 8.14 9.09
CA GLN A 47 7.78 8.53 10.11
C GLN A 47 8.51 7.33 10.71
N ASN A 48 8.06 6.11 10.44
CA ASN A 48 8.67 4.90 10.96
C ASN A 48 10.14 4.79 10.46
N PRO A 49 11.11 4.58 11.37
CA PRO A 49 12.52 4.58 11.04
C PRO A 49 12.92 3.45 10.07
N GLU A 50 12.24 2.31 10.13
CA GLU A 50 12.49 1.16 9.27
C GLU A 50 12.00 1.42 7.84
N VAL A 51 10.77 1.95 7.69
CA VAL A 51 10.24 2.39 6.37
C VAL A 51 11.17 3.41 5.72
N ARG A 52 11.65 4.39 6.50
CA ARG A 52 12.62 5.37 6.02
C ARG A 52 13.97 4.76 5.68
N SER A 53 14.37 3.70 6.36
CA SER A 53 15.62 2.98 6.07
C SER A 53 15.52 2.20 4.77
N ILE A 54 14.40 1.50 4.54
CA ILE A 54 14.09 0.81 3.29
C ILE A 54 14.09 1.81 2.14
N ALA A 55 13.38 2.93 2.29
CA ALA A 55 13.32 4.00 1.30
C ALA A 55 14.71 4.53 0.91
N ARG A 56 15.58 4.81 1.89
CA ARG A 56 16.96 5.22 1.64
C ARG A 56 17.76 4.15 0.89
N GLY A 57 17.63 2.88 1.29
CA GLY A 57 18.35 1.78 0.66
C GLY A 57 17.96 1.54 -0.80
N LEU A 58 16.73 1.93 -1.19
CA LEU A 58 16.21 1.81 -2.55
C LEU A 58 16.33 3.11 -3.37
N GLU A 59 16.81 4.20 -2.77
CA GLU A 59 16.79 5.53 -3.39
C GLU A 59 15.36 5.94 -3.82
N ARG A 60 14.40 5.74 -2.91
CA ARG A 60 12.97 6.04 -3.07
C ARG A 60 12.44 6.85 -1.90
N THR A 61 11.22 7.35 -2.02
CA THR A 61 10.51 7.99 -0.90
C THR A 61 9.75 6.98 -0.03
N PRO A 62 9.45 7.29 1.24
CA PRO A 62 8.57 6.46 2.08
C PRO A 62 7.21 6.19 1.45
N GLU A 63 6.65 7.16 0.72
CA GLU A 63 5.38 7.06 0.02
C GLU A 63 5.45 6.00 -1.08
N GLN A 64 6.51 6.02 -1.90
CA GLN A 64 6.76 5.02 -2.93
C GLN A 64 6.89 3.62 -2.32
N VAL A 65 7.60 3.50 -1.19
CA VAL A 65 7.74 2.23 -0.47
C VAL A 65 6.38 1.71 -0.01
N VAL A 66 5.50 2.55 0.55
CA VAL A 66 4.16 2.11 0.98
C VAL A 66 3.26 1.73 -0.20
N PHE A 67 3.34 2.45 -1.33
CA PHE A 67 2.60 2.06 -2.53
C PHE A 67 3.11 0.74 -3.11
N ARG A 68 4.43 0.53 -3.18
CA ARG A 68 4.99 -0.76 -3.60
C ARG A 68 4.60 -1.90 -2.65
N PHE A 69 4.67 -1.65 -1.35
CA PHE A 69 4.18 -2.58 -0.33
C PHE A 69 2.72 -2.95 -0.58
N ALA A 70 1.84 -1.95 -0.78
CA ALA A 70 0.43 -2.19 -1.00
C ALA A 70 0.19 -3.11 -2.20
N MET A 71 0.91 -2.88 -3.31
CA MET A 71 0.86 -3.75 -4.50
C MET A 71 1.31 -5.19 -4.20
N GLN A 72 2.46 -5.36 -3.52
CA GLN A 72 2.97 -6.69 -3.16
C GLN A 72 2.11 -7.42 -2.12
N ALA A 73 1.37 -6.67 -1.30
CA ALA A 73 0.39 -7.19 -0.36
C ALA A 73 -1.00 -7.44 -1.01
N GLY A 74 -1.11 -7.36 -2.34
CA GLY A 74 -2.33 -7.70 -3.08
C GLY A 74 -3.39 -6.59 -3.10
N MET A 75 -2.98 -5.33 -2.92
CA MET A 75 -3.85 -4.16 -3.04
C MET A 75 -3.58 -3.42 -4.35
N THR A 76 -4.62 -2.79 -4.89
CA THR A 76 -4.47 -1.71 -5.88
C THR A 76 -4.45 -0.37 -5.13
N PRO A 77 -3.33 0.38 -5.12
CA PRO A 77 -3.27 1.69 -4.47
C PRO A 77 -4.11 2.71 -5.24
N LEU A 78 -4.99 3.43 -4.52
CA LEU A 78 -5.68 4.59 -5.07
C LEU A 78 -4.93 5.87 -4.65
N THR A 79 -4.20 6.47 -5.59
CA THR A 79 -3.51 7.74 -5.37
C THR A 79 -4.38 8.93 -5.79
N GLY A 80 -4.15 10.08 -5.16
CA GLY A 80 -4.93 11.29 -5.39
C GLY A 80 -4.03 12.51 -5.28
N THR A 81 -3.38 12.86 -6.39
CA THR A 81 -2.44 13.97 -6.46
C THR A 81 -2.74 14.89 -7.65
N THR A 82 -2.47 16.18 -7.48
CA THR A 82 -2.49 17.18 -8.56
C THR A 82 -1.09 17.63 -8.96
N SER A 83 -0.05 17.13 -8.27
CA SER A 83 1.36 17.44 -8.56
C SER A 83 1.90 16.48 -9.61
N GLU A 84 2.42 17.03 -10.72
CA GLU A 84 3.06 16.24 -11.78
C GLU A 84 4.24 15.41 -11.24
N GLN A 85 4.99 15.96 -10.29
CA GLN A 85 6.10 15.23 -9.67
C GLN A 85 5.60 13.99 -8.92
N HIS A 86 4.54 14.13 -8.14
CA HIS A 86 3.96 12.98 -7.42
C HIS A 86 3.33 11.97 -8.38
N MET A 87 2.70 12.40 -9.48
CA MET A 87 2.21 11.45 -10.49
C MET A 87 3.35 10.60 -11.06
N LYS A 88 4.53 11.20 -11.31
CA LYS A 88 5.72 10.46 -11.76
C LYS A 88 6.23 9.51 -10.68
N GLU A 89 6.33 9.97 -9.44
CA GLU A 89 6.77 9.16 -8.31
C GLU A 89 5.85 7.97 -8.04
N ASP A 90 4.53 8.18 -8.12
CA ASP A 90 3.51 7.14 -7.98
C ASP A 90 3.65 6.05 -9.06
N LEU A 91 4.05 6.42 -10.29
CA LEU A 91 4.29 5.45 -11.37
C LEU A 91 5.63 4.70 -11.22
N GLN A 92 6.66 5.36 -10.67
CA GLN A 92 7.98 4.77 -10.44
C GLN A 92 7.97 3.62 -9.40
N VAL A 93 6.87 3.42 -8.67
CA VAL A 93 6.69 2.26 -7.78
C VAL A 93 6.68 0.93 -8.54
N LEU A 94 6.53 0.97 -9.86
CA LEU A 94 6.63 -0.19 -10.74
C LEU A 94 8.09 -0.59 -11.02
N ASP A 95 9.04 0.32 -10.80
CA ASP A 95 10.45 0.15 -11.21
C ASP A 95 11.32 -0.54 -10.14
N PHE A 96 10.74 -0.96 -9.01
CA PHE A 96 11.46 -1.63 -7.94
C PHE A 96 10.59 -2.66 -7.21
N GLU A 97 11.23 -3.48 -6.39
CA GLU A 97 10.60 -4.48 -5.54
C GLU A 97 11.09 -4.37 -4.10
N LEU A 98 10.17 -4.61 -3.16
CA LEU A 98 10.50 -4.84 -1.75
C LEU A 98 10.82 -6.32 -1.56
N LYS A 99 11.76 -6.59 -0.66
CA LYS A 99 12.01 -7.96 -0.21
C LYS A 99 10.84 -8.45 0.63
N ASP A 100 10.65 -9.77 0.71
CA ASP A 100 9.58 -10.36 1.53
C ASP A 100 9.66 -9.91 2.99
N ASP A 101 10.88 -9.83 3.55
CA ASP A 101 11.11 -9.33 4.91
C ASP A 101 10.65 -7.87 5.08
N ASP A 102 10.90 -7.01 4.08
CA ASP A 102 10.47 -5.61 4.10
C ASP A 102 8.94 -5.49 4.02
N VAL A 103 8.29 -6.34 3.20
CA VAL A 103 6.83 -6.41 3.10
C VAL A 103 6.22 -6.84 4.43
N GLN A 104 6.74 -7.90 5.05
CA GLN A 104 6.26 -8.39 6.35
C GLN A 104 6.45 -7.35 7.45
N LEU A 105 7.59 -6.67 7.45
CA LEU A 105 7.90 -5.59 8.39
C LEU A 105 6.87 -4.47 8.28
N ILE A 106 6.61 -3.96 7.07
CA ILE A 106 5.64 -2.87 6.86
C ILE A 106 4.22 -3.29 7.26
N GLU A 107 3.84 -4.53 6.95
CA GLU A 107 2.53 -5.08 7.27
C GLU A 107 2.28 -5.18 8.79
N ALA A 108 3.33 -5.35 9.58
CA ALA A 108 3.29 -5.45 11.04
C ALA A 108 3.24 -4.10 11.77
N ILE A 109 3.40 -2.97 11.07
CA ILE A 109 3.39 -1.64 11.69
C ILE A 109 1.97 -1.26 12.13
N THR A 110 1.74 -1.19 13.45
CA THR A 110 0.43 -0.80 14.01
C THR A 110 0.37 0.57 14.67
N GLY A 111 1.51 1.27 14.78
CA GLY A 111 1.62 2.60 15.40
C GLY A 111 1.91 2.57 16.89
#